data_AF-F6HAJ4-F1
#
_entry.id   AF-F6HAJ4-F1
#
_cell.length_a   1.000
_cell.length_b   1.000
_cell.length_c   1.000
_cell.angle_alpha   90.00
_cell.angle_beta   90.00
_cell.angle_gamma   90.00
#
_symmetry.space_group_name_H-M   'P 1'
#
loop_
_entity.id
_entity.type
_entity.pdbx_description
1 polymer ?
#
loop_
_entity_poly.entity_id
_entity_poly.type
_entity_poly.pdbx_seq_one_letter_code
_entity_poly.pdbx_strand_id
1 'polypeptide(L)'
;MEEQAAKVRCQRMGCDVMFSPDDNPDDSCQYHDSPFFHDGMKEWSCCKKRSHDFSLFLAIPGCKTGKHTTEKPVLAKPAPPKNQVPAPAPAPDASSKQTCSRCQQGFFCSEHGSQAREKRLQTDLPAENNTGVQEGLAAPAKKIVDINQPQTCGNKGCGMTFKEKDNHDTACSYHPGPAVFHDRLRGWKCCDIHVKEFDEFMSIPPCTKGWHNANPAS
;
A
#
# COMPACT_ATOMS: atom_id res chain seq x y z
N MET A 1 -30.77 -43.18 -9.42
CA MET A 1 -29.62 -42.28 -9.63
C MET A 1 -29.65 -41.33 -8.46
N GLU A 2 -28.62 -41.30 -7.62
CA GLU A 2 -28.52 -40.29 -6.57
C GLU A 2 -28.00 -39.01 -7.20
N GLU A 3 -28.88 -38.02 -7.30
CA GLU A 3 -28.52 -36.69 -7.79
C GLU A 3 -27.66 -36.02 -6.71
N GLN A 4 -26.35 -35.99 -6.93
CA GLN A 4 -25.41 -35.39 -5.99
C GLN A 4 -25.61 -33.87 -6.00
N ALA A 5 -26.44 -33.39 -5.06
CA ALA A 5 -26.73 -31.98 -4.88
C ALA A 5 -25.43 -31.15 -4.89
N ALA A 6 -25.39 -30.14 -5.77
CA ALA A 6 -24.19 -29.34 -5.99
C ALA A 6 -23.86 -28.53 -4.73
N LYS A 7 -22.82 -28.94 -4.01
CA LYS A 7 -22.36 -28.26 -2.79
C LYS A 7 -21.72 -26.92 -3.14
N VAL A 8 -22.25 -25.84 -2.57
CA VAL A 8 -21.81 -24.47 -2.82
C VAL A 8 -21.08 -23.94 -1.58
N ARG A 9 -20.05 -23.11 -1.76
CA ARG A 9 -19.36 -22.49 -0.62
C ARG A 9 -20.20 -21.38 0.00
N CYS A 10 -20.28 -21.37 1.33
CA CYS A 10 -20.78 -20.23 2.08
C CYS A 10 -19.94 -18.97 1.78
N GLN A 11 -20.59 -17.82 1.64
CA GLN A 11 -19.94 -16.51 1.41
C GLN A 11 -20.02 -15.58 2.63
N ARG A 12 -20.50 -16.07 3.79
CA ARG A 12 -20.47 -15.30 5.05
C ARG A 12 -19.05 -15.27 5.62
N MET A 13 -18.65 -14.13 6.18
CA MET A 13 -17.31 -13.95 6.74
C MET A 13 -17.09 -14.91 7.92
N GLY A 14 -15.99 -15.68 7.89
CA GLY A 14 -15.68 -16.69 8.92
C GLY A 14 -16.38 -18.04 8.72
N CYS A 15 -17.01 -18.29 7.57
CA CYS A 15 -17.55 -19.60 7.21
C CYS A 15 -17.11 -20.03 5.79
N ASP A 16 -16.23 -21.03 5.71
CA ASP A 16 -15.74 -21.61 4.45
C ASP A 16 -16.40 -22.96 4.09
N VAL A 17 -17.48 -23.32 4.79
CA VAL A 17 -18.19 -24.60 4.63
C VAL A 17 -18.86 -24.69 3.26
N MET A 18 -18.77 -25.87 2.64
CA MET A 18 -19.51 -26.24 1.43
C MET A 18 -20.85 -26.87 1.85
N PHE A 19 -21.97 -26.21 1.58
CA PHE A 19 -23.32 -26.61 1.96
C PHE A 19 -24.18 -26.92 0.72
N SER A 20 -25.19 -27.77 0.86
CA SER A 20 -26.21 -27.95 -0.19
C SER A 20 -27.37 -26.98 0.07
N PRO A 21 -27.95 -26.31 -0.94
CA PRO A 21 -29.11 -25.44 -0.74
C PRO A 21 -30.29 -26.14 -0.04
N ASP A 22 -30.45 -27.43 -0.31
CA ASP A 22 -31.53 -28.30 0.19
C ASP A 22 -31.30 -28.82 1.62
N ASP A 23 -30.04 -28.82 2.10
CA ASP A 23 -29.66 -29.28 3.45
C ASP A 23 -28.95 -28.14 4.20
N ASN A 24 -29.75 -27.19 4.66
CA ASN A 24 -29.29 -25.90 5.18
C ASN A 24 -30.14 -25.40 6.37
N PRO A 25 -29.97 -25.99 7.57
CA PRO A 25 -30.72 -25.60 8.77
C PRO A 25 -30.21 -24.28 9.37
N ASP A 26 -31.08 -23.60 10.13
CA ASP A 26 -30.85 -22.24 10.66
C ASP A 26 -29.62 -22.05 11.54
N ASP A 27 -29.06 -23.11 12.13
CA ASP A 27 -27.87 -23.02 13.00
C ASP A 27 -26.58 -23.61 12.41
N SER A 28 -26.58 -23.97 11.11
CA SER A 28 -25.45 -24.63 10.43
C SER A 28 -24.22 -23.73 10.22
N CYS A 29 -24.41 -22.44 9.94
CA CYS A 29 -23.35 -21.51 9.61
C CYS A 29 -22.95 -20.64 10.80
N GLN A 30 -21.71 -20.79 11.29
CA GLN A 30 -21.10 -19.81 12.21
C GLN A 30 -20.37 -18.72 11.42
N TYR A 31 -20.70 -17.45 11.63
CA TYR A 31 -20.14 -16.33 10.85
C TYR A 31 -20.03 -15.01 11.65
N HIS A 32 -19.39 -14.01 11.06
CA HIS A 32 -19.33 -12.62 11.54
C HIS A 32 -20.04 -11.66 10.58
N ASP A 33 -20.59 -10.56 11.09
CA ASP A 33 -21.24 -9.53 10.26
C ASP A 33 -20.23 -8.74 9.41
N SER A 34 -19.41 -7.91 10.06
CA SER A 34 -18.55 -6.92 9.41
C SER A 34 -17.19 -6.82 10.10
N PRO A 35 -16.08 -6.75 9.35
CA PRO A 35 -14.80 -6.34 9.87
C PRO A 35 -14.76 -4.82 10.05
N PHE A 36 -14.09 -4.38 11.11
CA PHE A 36 -13.83 -2.99 11.47
C PHE A 36 -12.32 -2.82 11.65
N PHE A 37 -11.77 -1.75 11.08
CA PHE A 37 -10.33 -1.50 11.08
C PHE A 37 -10.06 -0.14 11.73
N HIS A 38 -9.39 -0.13 12.88
CA HIS A 38 -8.92 1.10 13.54
C HIS A 38 -7.54 0.87 14.14
N ASP A 39 -6.70 1.90 14.13
CA ASP A 39 -5.41 1.92 14.84
C ASP A 39 -4.51 0.68 14.60
N GLY A 40 -4.45 0.24 13.33
CA GLY A 40 -3.71 -0.96 12.91
C GLY A 40 -4.33 -2.31 13.31
N MET A 41 -5.34 -2.31 14.18
CA MET A 41 -6.09 -3.50 14.60
C MET A 41 -7.26 -3.84 13.68
N LYS A 42 -7.49 -5.14 13.54
CA LYS A 42 -8.60 -5.75 12.80
C LYS A 42 -9.57 -6.29 13.85
N GLU A 43 -10.82 -5.85 13.85
CA GLU A 43 -11.84 -6.21 14.84
C GLU A 43 -13.16 -6.63 14.18
N TRP A 44 -13.87 -7.62 14.75
CA TRP A 44 -15.20 -7.99 14.29
C TRP A 44 -16.29 -7.18 15.00
N SER A 45 -17.16 -6.49 14.27
CA SER A 45 -18.19 -5.62 14.84
C SER A 45 -19.17 -6.37 15.75
N CYS A 46 -19.48 -7.63 15.44
CA CYS A 46 -20.46 -8.44 16.17
C CYS A 46 -19.98 -8.87 17.57
N CYS A 47 -18.69 -9.09 17.77
CA CYS A 47 -18.16 -9.73 18.98
C CYS A 47 -16.91 -9.07 19.57
N LYS A 48 -16.42 -7.97 18.97
CA LYS A 48 -15.25 -7.19 19.42
C LYS A 48 -13.97 -8.03 19.60
N LYS A 49 -13.90 -9.19 18.96
CA LYS A 49 -12.67 -10.00 18.88
C LYS A 49 -11.76 -9.28 17.90
N ARG A 50 -10.53 -8.98 18.35
CA ARG A 50 -9.55 -8.17 17.63
C ARG A 50 -8.21 -8.87 17.51
N SER A 51 -7.47 -8.56 16.45
CA SER A 51 -6.13 -9.07 16.17
C SER A 51 -5.28 -7.99 15.49
N HIS A 52 -3.98 -7.98 15.80
CA HIS A 52 -2.98 -7.20 15.04
C HIS A 52 -2.55 -7.92 13.76
N ASP A 53 -2.59 -9.26 13.72
CA ASP A 53 -2.28 -10.06 12.53
C ASP A 53 -3.54 -10.33 11.68
N PHE A 54 -3.38 -10.36 10.35
CA PHE A 54 -4.49 -10.53 9.41
C PHE A 54 -4.91 -12.00 9.26
N SER A 55 -3.97 -12.95 9.29
CA SER A 55 -4.25 -14.38 9.20
C SER A 55 -4.98 -14.86 10.45
N LEU A 56 -4.50 -14.45 11.63
CA LEU A 56 -5.19 -14.70 12.91
C LEU A 56 -6.58 -14.05 12.95
N PHE A 57 -6.76 -12.87 12.36
CA PHE A 57 -8.06 -12.19 12.28
C PHE A 57 -9.11 -13.00 11.49
N LEU A 58 -8.72 -13.55 10.34
CA LEU A 58 -9.59 -14.41 9.53
C LEU A 58 -9.85 -15.76 10.19
N ALA A 59 -8.91 -16.29 10.96
CA ALA A 59 -9.06 -17.52 11.73
C ALA A 59 -9.96 -17.40 12.98
N ILE A 60 -10.45 -16.19 13.32
CA ILE A 60 -11.37 -16.01 14.45
C ILE A 60 -12.71 -16.71 14.12
N PRO A 61 -13.16 -17.70 14.91
CA PRO A 61 -14.42 -18.40 14.64
C PRO A 61 -15.62 -17.47 14.78
N GLY A 62 -16.61 -17.69 13.91
CA GLY A 62 -17.85 -16.93 13.80
C GLY A 62 -18.56 -16.69 15.13
N CYS A 63 -19.16 -15.51 15.26
CA CYS A 63 -19.87 -15.07 16.46
C CYS A 63 -21.37 -15.39 16.46
N LYS A 64 -21.97 -15.59 15.27
CA LYS A 64 -23.42 -15.74 15.05
C LYS A 64 -23.72 -17.02 14.27
N THR A 65 -24.89 -17.62 14.51
CA THR A 65 -25.43 -18.76 13.74
C THR A 65 -26.43 -18.31 12.66
N GLY A 66 -26.62 -19.11 11.60
CA GLY A 66 -27.52 -18.83 10.46
C GLY A 66 -27.54 -19.93 9.36
N LYS A 67 -28.41 -19.82 8.33
CA LYS A 67 -28.55 -20.73 7.14
C LYS A 67 -27.51 -20.56 5.99
N HIS A 68 -26.20 -20.53 6.24
CA HIS A 68 -25.15 -20.31 5.20
C HIS A 68 -25.51 -19.16 4.21
N THR A 69 -24.91 -19.03 3.03
CA THR A 69 -25.53 -18.33 1.87
C THR A 69 -24.49 -18.27 0.74
N THR A 70 -24.97 -18.25 -0.50
CA THR A 70 -24.15 -17.97 -1.69
C THR A 70 -24.10 -16.45 -2.01
N GLU A 71 -24.84 -15.62 -1.28
CA GLU A 71 -24.80 -14.17 -1.45
C GLU A 71 -23.70 -13.55 -0.59
N LYS A 72 -22.77 -12.83 -1.23
CA LYS A 72 -21.74 -12.08 -0.52
C LYS A 72 -22.37 -10.96 0.30
N PRO A 73 -22.17 -10.89 1.63
CA PRO A 73 -22.71 -9.81 2.45
C PRO A 73 -22.22 -8.46 1.93
N VAL A 74 -23.16 -7.60 1.52
CA VAL A 74 -22.83 -6.25 1.06
C VAL A 74 -22.41 -5.44 2.28
N LEU A 75 -21.10 -5.23 2.43
CA LEU A 75 -20.53 -4.40 3.48
C LEU A 75 -21.07 -2.97 3.33
N ALA A 76 -22.09 -2.64 4.13
CA ALA A 76 -22.67 -1.31 4.16
C ALA A 76 -21.57 -0.31 4.55
N LYS A 77 -21.16 0.52 3.58
CA LYS A 77 -20.18 1.59 3.81
C LYS A 77 -20.74 2.48 4.93
N PRO A 78 -20.02 2.67 6.05
CA PRO A 78 -20.42 3.65 7.05
C PRO A 78 -20.53 5.02 6.35
N ALA A 79 -21.70 5.65 6.46
CA ALA A 79 -21.84 7.04 6.02
C ALA A 79 -20.84 7.90 6.81
N PRO A 80 -20.17 8.88 6.17
CA PRO A 80 -19.20 9.71 6.87
C PRO A 80 -19.87 10.41 8.05
N PRO A 81 -19.32 10.32 9.28
CA PRO A 81 -19.88 11.02 10.43
C PRO A 81 -19.84 12.52 10.17
N LYS A 82 -20.98 13.19 10.33
CA LYS A 82 -21.06 14.66 10.24
C LYS A 82 -20.20 15.25 11.35
N ASN A 83 -19.20 16.06 10.99
CA ASN A 83 -18.32 16.74 11.94
C ASN A 83 -19.13 17.46 13.02
N GLN A 84 -19.03 16.99 14.27
CA GLN A 84 -19.37 17.78 15.44
C GLN A 84 -18.09 18.49 15.88
N VAL A 85 -18.16 19.81 16.00
CA VAL A 85 -17.04 20.66 16.41
C VAL A 85 -16.88 20.57 17.93
N PRO A 86 -15.74 20.11 18.48
CA PRO A 86 -15.48 20.21 19.91
C PRO A 86 -15.18 21.66 20.28
N ALA A 87 -15.85 22.20 21.29
CA ALA A 87 -15.56 23.51 21.85
C ALA A 87 -14.20 23.50 22.61
N PRO A 88 -13.43 24.59 22.63
CA PRO A 88 -12.17 24.64 23.36
C PRO A 88 -12.37 24.75 24.88
N ALA A 89 -11.56 24.00 25.63
CA ALA A 89 -11.40 24.09 27.09
C ALA A 89 -9.96 24.55 27.41
N PRO A 90 -9.68 25.09 28.62
CA PRO A 90 -8.61 26.07 28.82
C PRO A 90 -7.19 25.49 28.99
N ALA A 91 -6.20 26.36 28.75
CA ALA A 91 -4.78 26.06 28.87
C ALA A 91 -4.24 26.18 30.31
N PRO A 92 -3.10 25.51 30.62
CA PRO A 92 -2.19 25.91 31.68
C PRO A 92 -1.09 26.86 31.15
N ASP A 93 -0.64 27.77 32.02
CA ASP A 93 0.39 28.77 31.74
C ASP A 93 1.82 28.18 31.81
N ALA A 94 2.71 28.67 30.94
CA ALA A 94 4.16 28.58 31.11
C ALA A 94 4.87 29.67 30.27
N SER A 95 4.73 30.92 30.72
CA SER A 95 5.50 32.08 30.26
C SER A 95 6.97 31.76 29.93
N SER A 96 7.34 31.85 28.64
CA SER A 96 8.72 31.96 28.09
C SER A 96 8.77 31.97 26.54
N LYS A 97 7.70 31.55 25.83
CA LYS A 97 7.73 31.32 24.36
C LYS A 97 7.18 32.46 23.48
N GLN A 98 6.98 33.67 24.01
CA GLN A 98 6.27 34.76 23.30
C GLN A 98 7.11 35.58 22.29
N THR A 99 8.44 35.43 22.24
CA THR A 99 9.31 36.20 21.33
C THR A 99 9.66 35.49 20.02
N CYS A 100 9.22 34.23 19.81
CA CYS A 100 9.44 33.49 18.57
C CYS A 100 8.13 33.36 17.77
N SER A 101 7.98 34.14 16.68
CA SER A 101 6.79 34.13 15.82
C SER A 101 6.44 32.76 15.23
N ARG A 102 7.43 31.86 15.09
CA ARG A 102 7.24 30.48 14.59
C ARG A 102 6.63 29.55 15.66
N CYS A 103 6.98 29.76 16.93
CA CYS A 103 6.39 29.01 18.06
C CYS A 103 4.96 29.44 18.37
N GLN A 104 4.66 30.74 18.22
CA GLN A 104 3.30 31.27 18.44
C GLN A 104 2.26 30.67 17.48
N GLN A 105 2.70 30.20 16.31
CA GLN A 105 1.88 29.52 15.29
C GLN A 105 1.82 27.99 15.48
N GLY A 106 2.34 27.46 16.59
CA GLY A 106 2.26 26.03 16.93
C GLY A 106 3.30 25.14 16.24
N PHE A 107 4.25 25.70 15.49
CA PHE A 107 5.33 24.93 14.85
C PHE A 107 6.55 24.77 15.77
N PHE A 108 7.14 23.57 15.76
CA PHE A 108 8.43 23.30 16.41
C PHE A 108 9.57 24.06 15.72
N CYS A 109 10.54 24.53 16.51
CA CYS A 109 11.76 25.17 16.03
C CYS A 109 13.00 24.53 16.66
N SER A 110 14.13 24.59 15.95
CA SER A 110 15.38 23.92 16.35
C SER A 110 16.03 24.50 17.62
N GLU A 111 15.71 25.73 17.99
CA GLU A 111 16.32 26.44 19.14
C GLU A 111 15.66 26.11 20.49
N HIS A 112 14.46 25.52 20.49
CA HIS A 112 13.67 25.26 21.70
C HIS A 112 13.12 23.83 21.78
N GLY A 113 13.60 22.94 20.91
CA GLY A 113 13.14 21.56 20.75
C GLY A 113 13.99 20.50 21.46
N SER A 114 14.45 20.75 22.69
CA SER A 114 15.28 19.79 23.45
C SER A 114 14.98 19.79 24.94
N GLN A 115 15.12 18.60 25.53
CA GLN A 115 14.88 18.16 26.93
C GLN A 115 13.48 17.51 27.15
N ALA A 116 13.37 16.23 27.54
CA ALA A 116 14.42 15.28 27.92
C ALA A 116 14.00 13.82 27.70
N ARG A 117 14.97 12.94 27.38
CA ARG A 117 15.48 11.94 28.35
C ARG A 117 16.80 11.31 27.88
N GLU A 118 17.88 11.48 28.64
CA GLU A 118 19.16 10.83 28.40
C GLU A 118 19.45 9.69 29.39
N LYS A 119 20.06 8.61 28.87
CA LYS A 119 21.06 7.68 29.45
C LYS A 119 20.95 6.32 28.73
N ARG A 120 22.03 5.63 28.32
CA ARG A 120 23.48 5.85 28.55
C ARG A 120 24.33 5.26 27.41
N LEU A 121 25.60 5.70 27.32
CA LEU A 121 26.62 5.40 26.30
C LEU A 121 27.13 3.94 26.27
N GLN A 122 27.63 3.49 25.11
CA GLN A 122 29.02 3.01 24.89
C GLN A 122 29.30 2.98 23.36
N THR A 123 30.24 3.72 22.74
CA THR A 123 31.72 3.74 22.78
C THR A 123 32.39 2.66 21.89
N ASP A 124 32.77 3.10 20.68
CA ASP A 124 33.97 2.78 19.86
C ASP A 124 34.28 1.37 19.28
N LEU A 125 34.24 1.31 17.93
CA LEU A 125 35.20 0.81 16.91
C LEU A 125 36.34 -0.19 17.28
N PRO A 126 36.83 -1.07 16.35
CA PRO A 126 37.04 -0.77 14.92
C PRO A 126 36.72 -1.89 13.90
N ALA A 127 37.08 -1.61 12.63
CA ALA A 127 36.85 -2.42 11.43
C ALA A 127 37.72 -3.69 11.34
N GLU A 128 37.25 -4.67 10.57
CA GLU A 128 38.12 -5.59 9.84
C GLU A 128 37.79 -5.61 8.34
N ASN A 129 38.87 -5.72 7.57
CA ASN A 129 38.92 -5.66 6.12
C ASN A 129 38.79 -7.09 5.54
N ASN A 130 37.99 -7.27 4.49
CA ASN A 130 38.16 -8.44 3.62
C ASN A 130 38.08 -8.07 2.14
N THR A 131 39.23 -7.66 1.59
CA THR A 131 39.48 -7.58 0.16
C THR A 131 39.50 -8.99 -0.45
N GLY A 132 38.52 -9.30 -1.29
CA GLY A 132 38.47 -10.52 -2.11
C GLY A 132 38.13 -10.18 -3.56
N VAL A 133 39.15 -9.88 -4.37
CA VAL A 133 39.02 -9.67 -5.82
C VAL A 133 39.29 -10.99 -6.55
N GLN A 134 38.34 -11.44 -7.38
CA GLN A 134 38.50 -12.13 -8.68
C GLN A 134 37.08 -12.52 -9.15
N GLU A 135 36.46 -11.85 -10.13
CA GLU A 135 36.79 -11.82 -11.57
C GLU A 135 36.53 -13.18 -12.27
N GLY A 136 35.48 -13.28 -13.10
CA GLY A 136 35.07 -14.57 -13.69
C GLY A 136 33.74 -14.59 -14.49
N LEU A 137 33.71 -13.90 -15.63
CA LEU A 137 32.82 -14.09 -16.79
C LEU A 137 31.35 -14.57 -16.61
N ALA A 138 30.41 -13.72 -17.03
CA ALA A 138 29.56 -14.01 -18.20
C ALA A 138 28.85 -12.73 -18.69
N ALA A 139 29.17 -12.25 -19.90
CA ALA A 139 28.39 -11.19 -20.52
C ALA A 139 27.01 -11.74 -20.94
N PRO A 140 25.88 -11.05 -20.67
CA PRO A 140 24.62 -11.41 -21.28
C PRO A 140 24.75 -11.22 -22.80
N ALA A 141 24.51 -12.28 -23.55
CA ALA A 141 24.71 -12.30 -24.99
C ALA A 141 23.96 -11.13 -25.66
N LYS A 142 24.69 -10.36 -26.48
CA LYS A 142 24.10 -9.38 -27.41
C LYS A 142 23.22 -10.15 -28.38
N LYS A 143 21.92 -10.28 -28.07
CA LYS A 143 20.95 -10.84 -29.00
C LYS A 143 20.95 -9.94 -30.24
N ILE A 144 21.09 -10.54 -31.41
CA ILE A 144 21.05 -9.83 -32.69
C ILE A 144 19.73 -9.07 -32.74
N VAL A 145 19.80 -7.74 -32.70
CA VAL A 145 18.63 -6.87 -32.83
C VAL A 145 18.29 -6.78 -34.31
N ASP A 146 17.19 -7.38 -34.72
CA ASP A 146 16.60 -7.05 -36.01
C ASP A 146 16.12 -5.59 -35.94
N ILE A 147 16.81 -4.73 -36.69
CA ILE A 147 16.61 -3.27 -36.75
C ILE A 147 15.17 -2.85 -37.08
N ASN A 148 14.38 -3.75 -37.69
CA ASN A 148 12.99 -3.50 -38.08
C ASN A 148 11.96 -4.13 -37.14
N GLN A 149 12.37 -5.00 -36.21
CA GLN A 149 11.44 -5.71 -35.32
C GLN A 149 10.85 -4.74 -34.28
N PRO A 150 9.50 -4.67 -34.17
CA PRO A 150 8.87 -3.84 -33.14
C PRO A 150 9.15 -4.42 -31.76
N GLN A 151 9.73 -3.59 -30.89
CA GLN A 151 9.94 -3.87 -29.46
C GLN A 151 9.01 -2.99 -28.63
N THR A 152 8.57 -3.46 -27.47
CA THR A 152 7.75 -2.64 -26.55
C THR A 152 8.66 -1.90 -25.57
N CYS A 153 8.47 -0.60 -25.42
CA CYS A 153 9.25 0.22 -24.49
C CYS A 153 8.80 -0.05 -23.04
N GLY A 154 9.71 -0.59 -22.22
CA GLY A 154 9.50 -0.82 -20.79
C GLY A 154 9.71 0.43 -19.93
N ASN A 155 10.11 1.57 -20.50
CA ASN A 155 10.27 2.82 -19.76
C ASN A 155 8.92 3.28 -19.17
N LYS A 156 8.94 3.66 -17.89
CA LYS A 156 7.75 3.99 -17.09
C LYS A 156 7.06 5.24 -17.67
N GLY A 157 5.80 5.11 -18.08
CA GLY A 157 5.04 6.16 -18.76
C GLY A 157 5.17 6.21 -20.28
N CYS A 158 5.95 5.30 -20.91
CA CYS A 158 5.99 5.15 -22.37
C CYS A 158 5.08 4.02 -22.86
N GLY A 159 5.45 2.74 -22.63
CA GLY A 159 4.66 1.57 -23.05
C GLY A 159 4.47 1.38 -24.57
N MET A 160 4.97 2.30 -25.41
CA MET A 160 4.77 2.27 -26.86
C MET A 160 5.64 1.22 -27.54
N THR A 161 5.17 0.68 -28.66
CA THR A 161 6.00 -0.12 -29.56
C THR A 161 6.87 0.79 -30.42
N PHE A 162 8.16 0.49 -30.48
CA PHE A 162 9.17 1.24 -31.23
C PHE A 162 10.01 0.26 -32.07
N LYS A 163 10.75 0.80 -33.05
CA LYS A 163 11.74 0.04 -33.84
C LYS A 163 13.09 0.68 -33.61
N GLU A 164 14.15 -0.11 -33.52
CA GLU A 164 15.49 0.42 -33.22
C GLU A 164 15.97 1.41 -34.28
N LYS A 165 15.58 1.21 -35.56
CA LYS A 165 15.87 2.14 -36.66
C LYS A 165 15.31 3.56 -36.47
N ASP A 166 14.22 3.70 -35.73
CA ASP A 166 13.50 4.96 -35.49
C ASP A 166 13.79 5.49 -34.06
N ASN A 167 14.53 4.72 -33.25
CA ASN A 167 14.92 5.06 -31.88
C ASN A 167 16.00 6.14 -31.87
N HIS A 168 15.78 7.18 -31.08
CA HIS A 168 16.71 8.31 -30.95
C HIS A 168 16.57 8.93 -29.55
N ASP A 169 17.47 9.83 -29.21
CA ASP A 169 17.63 10.45 -27.89
C ASP A 169 16.43 11.24 -27.36
N THR A 170 15.42 11.51 -28.21
CA THR A 170 14.19 12.20 -27.84
C THR A 170 12.91 11.46 -28.22
N ALA A 171 13.03 10.21 -28.69
CA ALA A 171 11.92 9.37 -29.14
C ALA A 171 10.98 8.96 -27.99
N CYS A 172 11.55 8.52 -26.87
CA CYS A 172 10.81 8.05 -25.71
C CYS A 172 10.62 9.18 -24.71
N SER A 173 9.37 9.49 -24.37
CA SER A 173 9.05 10.31 -23.19
C SER A 173 8.67 9.40 -22.02
N TYR A 174 9.33 9.53 -20.87
CA TYR A 174 9.16 8.63 -19.72
C TYR A 174 9.53 9.29 -18.38
N HIS A 175 9.30 8.57 -17.28
CA HIS A 175 9.79 8.89 -15.93
C HIS A 175 10.99 7.99 -15.57
N PRO A 176 12.22 8.52 -15.40
CA PRO A 176 13.38 7.74 -14.96
C PRO A 176 13.39 7.47 -13.45
N GLY A 177 12.65 8.25 -12.67
CA GLY A 177 12.56 8.07 -11.22
C GLY A 177 11.63 6.92 -10.81
N PRO A 178 11.81 6.34 -9.61
CA PRO A 178 10.80 5.44 -9.03
C PRO A 178 9.48 6.18 -8.78
N ALA A 179 8.39 5.42 -8.82
CA ALA A 179 7.11 5.88 -8.30
C ALA A 179 7.18 5.96 -6.77
N VAL A 180 6.63 7.02 -6.19
CA VAL A 180 6.63 7.28 -4.75
C VAL A 180 5.21 7.38 -4.23
N PHE A 181 5.00 6.75 -3.08
CA PHE A 181 3.72 6.60 -2.41
C PHE A 181 3.89 7.03 -0.94
N HIS A 182 3.57 8.29 -0.63
CA HIS A 182 3.65 8.85 0.72
C HIS A 182 2.39 9.64 1.04
N ASP A 183 1.90 9.54 2.29
CA ASP A 183 0.72 10.25 2.80
C ASP A 183 -0.51 10.26 1.86
N ARG A 184 -0.82 9.08 1.30
CA ARG A 184 -1.89 8.85 0.29
C ARG A 184 -1.70 9.57 -1.05
N LEU A 185 -0.64 10.34 -1.23
CA LEU A 185 -0.21 10.89 -2.51
C LEU A 185 0.57 9.85 -3.32
N ARG A 186 0.41 9.91 -4.64
CA ARG A 186 1.11 9.08 -5.62
C ARG A 186 1.88 9.99 -6.56
N GLY A 187 3.11 9.64 -6.92
CA GLY A 187 3.95 10.56 -7.68
C GLY A 187 5.21 9.92 -8.26
N TRP A 188 6.01 10.73 -8.95
CA TRP A 188 7.26 10.32 -9.59
C TRP A 188 8.45 11.12 -9.06
N LYS A 189 9.50 10.44 -8.59
CA LYS A 189 10.70 11.10 -8.04
C LYS A 189 11.48 11.98 -9.03
N CYS A 190 11.25 11.85 -10.34
CA CYS A 190 11.91 12.70 -11.34
C CYS A 190 11.33 14.13 -11.44
N CYS A 191 10.08 14.33 -11.03
CA CYS A 191 9.36 15.59 -11.27
C CYS A 191 8.57 16.10 -10.06
N ASP A 192 8.60 15.38 -8.94
CA ASP A 192 7.96 15.76 -7.66
C ASP A 192 6.46 16.09 -7.77
N ILE A 193 5.81 15.58 -8.83
CA ILE A 193 4.36 15.66 -9.03
C ILE A 193 3.71 14.65 -8.11
N HIS A 194 2.79 15.12 -7.27
CA HIS A 194 2.08 14.35 -6.26
C HIS A 194 0.58 14.53 -6.40
N VAL A 195 -0.11 13.46 -6.77
CA VAL A 195 -1.56 13.45 -7.01
C VAL A 195 -2.29 12.60 -5.97
N LYS A 196 -3.55 12.95 -5.70
CA LYS A 196 -4.37 12.22 -4.71
C LYS A 196 -5.08 11.05 -5.34
N GLU A 197 -5.52 11.16 -6.60
CA GLU A 197 -6.25 10.10 -7.29
C GLU A 197 -5.31 9.17 -8.08
N PHE A 198 -5.74 7.91 -8.26
CA PHE A 198 -4.96 6.90 -8.98
C PHE A 198 -5.02 7.07 -10.50
N ASP A 199 -6.16 7.50 -11.01
CA ASP A 199 -6.37 7.76 -12.45
C ASP A 199 -5.53 8.97 -12.92
N GLU A 200 -5.47 10.00 -12.08
CA GLU A 200 -4.59 11.16 -12.23
C GLU A 200 -3.11 10.74 -12.25
N PHE A 201 -2.71 9.73 -11.46
CA PHE A 201 -1.33 9.20 -11.42
C PHE A 201 -0.93 8.51 -12.72
N MET A 202 -1.85 7.73 -13.31
CA MET A 202 -1.64 7.11 -14.62
C MET A 202 -1.59 8.14 -15.76
N SER A 203 -2.21 9.29 -15.56
CA SER A 203 -2.26 10.41 -16.51
C SER A 203 -1.15 11.45 -16.33
N ILE A 204 -0.21 11.26 -15.37
CA ILE A 204 0.91 12.20 -15.19
C ILE A 204 1.76 12.22 -16.47
N PRO A 205 2.01 13.40 -17.08
CA PRO A 205 2.81 13.49 -18.28
C PRO A 205 4.29 13.16 -18.00
N PRO A 206 4.96 12.42 -18.90
CA PRO A 206 6.36 12.04 -18.75
C PRO A 206 7.30 13.25 -18.58
N CYS A 207 8.20 13.14 -17.59
CA CYS A 207 9.09 14.23 -17.16
C CYS A 207 10.41 14.32 -17.95
N THR A 208 10.78 13.30 -18.73
CA THR A 208 12.10 13.19 -19.37
C THR A 208 11.97 12.60 -20.76
N LYS A 209 12.82 13.04 -21.68
CA LYS A 209 12.99 12.45 -23.02
C LYS A 209 14.30 11.67 -23.09
N GLY A 210 14.30 10.58 -23.84
CA GLY A 210 15.45 9.70 -24.00
C GLY A 210 15.21 8.65 -25.08
N TRP A 211 16.07 7.64 -25.09
CA TRP A 211 15.95 6.46 -25.92
C TRP A 211 14.85 5.54 -25.40
N HIS A 212 14.11 4.88 -26.30
CA HIS A 212 13.28 3.76 -25.90
C HIS A 212 14.17 2.62 -25.38
N ASN A 213 13.73 1.97 -24.30
CA ASN A 213 14.41 0.80 -23.74
C ASN A 213 13.39 -0.32 -23.57
N ALA A 214 13.63 -1.47 -24.20
CA ALA A 214 12.78 -2.65 -24.10
C ALA A 214 12.98 -3.45 -22.80
N ASN A 215 14.10 -3.23 -22.09
CA ASN A 215 14.42 -3.91 -20.84
C ASN A 215 15.18 -2.96 -19.88
N PRO A 216 14.53 -1.93 -19.32
CA PRO A 216 15.12 -1.14 -18.26
C PRO A 216 15.28 -2.00 -17.00
N ALA A 217 16.48 -1.96 -16.40
CA ALA A 217 16.70 -2.55 -15.08
C ALA A 217 15.71 -1.94 -14.07
N SER A 218 15.04 -2.81 -13.30
CA SER A 218 13.95 -2.44 -12.39
C SER A 218 14.42 -1.88 -11.06
#